data_AF-A0A1H9XDP4-F1
#
_entry.id   AF-A0A1H9XDP4-F1
#
_cell.length_a   1.000
_cell.length_b   1.000
_cell.length_c   1.000
_cell.angle_alpha   90.00
_cell.angle_beta   90.00
_cell.angle_gamma   90.00
#
_symmetry.space_group_name_H-M   'P 1'
#
loop_
_entity.id
_entity.type
_entity.pdbx_description
1 polymer ?
#
loop_
_entity_poly.entity_id
_entity_poly.type
_entity_poly.pdbx_seq_one_letter_code
_entity_poly.pdbx_strand_id
1 'polypeptide(L)'
;MWGAVGWGVGVLALLVGLPLAASGRLPDRLATHWGAGSGRPDGSMPLWAAAMFPALIWGVLAVVVMLTLRRTWAGGAVPGWAVASLGFGGVTLLGGQASIVRANLDRADWHEAGSVTSGVVGTLVVAATVGAFGLLAARRAPAEPRPEADVPTLDIPAGQRVVWLARTSNSWLQALAALTGLLAIAVGVAALAGLTDLPFLLAATPFALASVLVLGCSSVQVRVSERGLVVAFGPLGWPTRRWAAEDVESARVESRTPAQVGGWGYRLSGLGTTVLLRGGECLVIHPSKGREFAVSVDDAERGAALLNSLSARHTG
;
A
#
# COMPACT_ATOMS: atom_id res chain seq x y z
N MET A 1 18.48 3.80 -8.80
CA MET A 1 17.65 3.32 -9.93
C MET A 1 18.23 2.07 -10.60
N TRP A 2 19.53 2.05 -10.94
CA TRP A 2 20.21 0.90 -11.56
C TRP A 2 20.09 -0.43 -10.79
N GLY A 3 20.17 -0.41 -9.45
CA GLY A 3 19.97 -1.62 -8.65
C GLY A 3 18.57 -2.24 -8.76
N ALA A 4 17.51 -1.42 -8.85
CA ALA A 4 16.14 -1.91 -9.03
C ALA A 4 15.91 -2.46 -10.45
N VAL A 5 16.54 -1.85 -11.45
CA VAL A 5 16.54 -2.36 -12.83
C VAL A 5 17.29 -3.69 -12.92
N GLY A 6 18.48 -3.78 -12.32
CA GLY A 6 19.26 -5.02 -12.27
C GLY A 6 18.52 -6.15 -11.55
N TRP A 7 17.88 -5.86 -10.42
CA TRP A 7 16.99 -6.82 -9.74
C TRP A 7 15.82 -7.24 -10.64
N GLY A 8 15.14 -6.28 -11.27
CA GLY A 8 14.06 -6.50 -12.23
C GLY A 8 14.44 -7.49 -13.33
N VAL A 9 15.55 -7.22 -14.00
CA VAL A 9 16.07 -8.06 -15.09
C VAL A 9 16.54 -9.42 -14.58
N GLY A 10 17.22 -9.46 -13.43
CA GLY A 10 17.71 -10.70 -12.82
C GLY A 10 16.57 -11.66 -12.46
N VAL A 11 15.53 -11.16 -11.79
CA VAL A 11 14.34 -11.96 -11.48
C VAL A 11 13.66 -12.45 -12.75
N LEU A 12 13.50 -11.60 -13.76
CA LEU A 12 12.90 -11.99 -15.03
C LEU A 12 13.71 -13.10 -15.72
N ALA A 13 15.03 -12.95 -15.78
CA ALA A 13 15.93 -13.94 -16.36
C ALA A 13 15.85 -15.29 -15.60
N LEU A 14 15.76 -15.26 -14.28
CA LEU A 14 15.65 -16.48 -13.47
C LEU A 14 14.28 -17.17 -13.61
N LEU A 15 13.17 -16.42 -13.66
CA LEU A 15 11.83 -16.97 -13.84
C LEU A 15 11.69 -17.77 -15.14
N VAL A 16 12.40 -17.33 -16.18
CA VAL A 16 12.42 -17.98 -17.51
C VAL A 16 13.51 -19.03 -17.61
N GLY A 17 14.72 -18.71 -17.14
CA GLY A 17 15.89 -19.56 -17.27
C GLY A 17 15.83 -20.83 -16.42
N LEU A 18 15.22 -20.77 -15.24
CA LEU A 18 15.19 -21.91 -14.32
C LEU A 18 14.39 -23.12 -14.87
N PRO A 19 13.16 -22.95 -15.39
CA PRO A 19 12.46 -24.05 -16.09
C PRO A 19 13.18 -24.51 -17.36
N LEU A 20 13.73 -23.59 -18.16
CA LEU A 20 14.42 -23.94 -19.41
C LEU A 20 15.69 -24.75 -19.17
N ALA A 21 16.48 -24.39 -18.15
CA ALA A 21 17.68 -25.13 -17.77
C ALA A 21 17.36 -26.53 -17.25
N ALA A 22 16.17 -26.73 -16.67
CA ALA A 22 15.68 -28.03 -16.20
C ALA A 22 14.90 -28.81 -17.26
N SER A 23 14.68 -28.26 -18.47
CA SER A 23 13.76 -28.81 -19.48
C SER A 23 13.99 -30.28 -19.82
N GLY A 24 15.25 -30.73 -19.90
CA GLY A 24 15.57 -32.14 -20.19
C GLY A 24 15.19 -33.15 -19.09
N ARG A 25 14.74 -32.66 -17.93
CA ARG A 25 14.31 -33.47 -16.77
C ARG A 25 12.88 -33.19 -16.35
N LEU A 26 12.14 -32.44 -17.17
CA LEU A 26 10.77 -32.07 -16.89
C LEU A 26 9.82 -32.78 -17.86
N PRO A 27 8.61 -33.15 -17.41
CA PRO A 27 7.56 -33.66 -18.29
C PRO A 27 7.09 -32.58 -19.29
N ASP A 28 6.47 -33.01 -20.39
CA ASP A 28 5.93 -32.12 -21.46
C ASP A 28 4.97 -31.05 -20.90
N ARG A 29 4.24 -31.41 -19.85
CA ARG A 29 3.39 -30.53 -19.05
C ARG A 29 3.85 -30.55 -17.62
N LEU A 30 3.82 -29.40 -16.95
CA LEU A 30 4.15 -29.27 -15.53
C LEU A 30 2.89 -29.07 -14.72
N ALA A 31 2.83 -29.70 -13.55
CA ALA A 31 1.88 -29.35 -12.52
C ALA A 31 2.17 -27.92 -12.07
N THR A 32 1.16 -27.06 -12.14
CA THR A 32 1.24 -25.66 -11.72
C THR A 32 0.18 -25.30 -10.67
N HIS A 33 -0.74 -26.23 -10.39
CA HIS A 33 -1.77 -26.07 -9.38
C HIS A 33 -1.92 -27.36 -8.56
N TRP A 34 -2.20 -27.19 -7.27
CA TRP A 34 -2.43 -28.27 -6.31
C TRP A 34 -3.70 -27.95 -5.54
N GLY A 35 -4.59 -28.94 -5.41
CA GLY A 35 -5.84 -28.78 -4.68
C GLY A 35 -5.60 -28.55 -3.19
N ALA A 36 -6.21 -27.50 -2.62
CA ALA A 36 -5.95 -27.07 -1.24
C ALA A 36 -6.27 -28.14 -0.17
N GLY A 37 -7.20 -29.06 -0.44
CA GLY A 37 -7.57 -30.14 0.47
C GLY A 37 -6.79 -31.44 0.23
N SER A 38 -6.64 -31.86 -1.04
CA SER A 38 -6.01 -33.13 -1.39
C SER A 38 -4.48 -33.05 -1.45
N GLY A 39 -3.92 -31.85 -1.62
CA GLY A 39 -2.49 -31.65 -1.86
C GLY A 39 -1.98 -32.28 -3.16
N ARG A 40 -2.89 -32.76 -4.03
CA ARG A 40 -2.57 -33.43 -5.29
C ARG A 40 -2.54 -32.43 -6.45
N PRO A 41 -1.70 -32.64 -7.46
CA PRO A 41 -1.77 -31.89 -8.71
C PRO A 41 -3.14 -32.04 -9.37
N ASP A 42 -3.76 -30.91 -9.71
CA ASP A 42 -5.08 -30.84 -10.37
C ASP A 42 -5.13 -29.83 -11.53
N GLY A 43 -4.01 -29.14 -11.81
CA GLY A 43 -3.87 -28.28 -12.99
C GLY A 43 -2.44 -28.23 -13.52
N SER A 44 -2.30 -28.15 -14.84
CA SER A 44 -1.00 -28.14 -15.53
C SER A 44 -0.91 -27.12 -16.66
N MET A 45 0.33 -26.75 -16.98
CA MET A 45 0.68 -25.88 -18.10
C MET A 45 1.81 -26.52 -18.93
N PRO A 46 1.89 -26.26 -20.25
CA PRO A 46 3.10 -26.55 -21.02
C PRO A 46 4.28 -25.70 -20.50
N LEU A 47 5.52 -26.18 -20.67
CA LEU A 47 6.74 -25.56 -20.14
C LEU A 47 6.84 -24.05 -20.45
N TRP A 48 6.57 -23.64 -21.68
CA TRP A 48 6.64 -22.24 -22.09
C TRP A 48 5.64 -21.37 -21.31
N ALA A 49 4.44 -21.87 -21.03
CA ALA A 49 3.42 -21.13 -20.29
C ALA A 49 3.76 -21.08 -18.80
N ALA A 50 4.24 -22.18 -18.23
CA ALA A 50 4.76 -22.23 -16.86
C ALA A 50 5.94 -21.27 -16.64
N ALA A 51 6.77 -21.02 -17.66
CA ALA A 51 7.84 -20.03 -17.62
C ALA A 51 7.33 -18.58 -17.82
N MET A 52 6.50 -18.35 -18.84
CA MET A 52 6.07 -17.01 -19.24
C MET A 52 5.01 -16.39 -18.33
N PHE A 53 4.12 -17.18 -17.77
CA PHE A 53 3.04 -16.67 -16.92
C PHE A 53 3.56 -15.90 -15.67
N PRO A 54 4.43 -16.47 -14.81
CA PRO A 54 5.01 -15.72 -13.70
C PRO A 54 5.96 -14.60 -14.17
N ALA A 55 6.66 -14.78 -15.29
CA ALA A 55 7.50 -13.75 -15.88
C ALA A 55 6.69 -12.51 -16.33
N LEU A 56 5.49 -12.72 -16.89
CA LEU A 56 4.57 -11.65 -17.26
C LEU A 56 4.05 -10.91 -16.03
N ILE A 57 3.64 -11.64 -14.98
CA ILE A 57 3.20 -11.03 -13.71
C ILE A 57 4.32 -10.15 -13.14
N TRP A 58 5.56 -10.65 -13.14
CA TRP A 58 6.73 -9.89 -12.70
C TRP A 58 6.99 -8.66 -13.58
N GLY A 59 6.94 -8.81 -14.90
CA GLY A 59 7.14 -7.72 -15.86
C GLY A 59 6.13 -6.59 -15.66
N VAL A 60 4.84 -6.93 -15.51
CA VAL A 60 3.78 -5.95 -15.21
C VAL A 60 4.05 -5.25 -13.88
N LEU A 61 4.34 -5.99 -12.81
CA LEU A 61 4.65 -5.41 -11.50
C LEU A 61 5.85 -4.45 -11.59
N ALA A 62 6.94 -4.88 -12.22
CA ALA A 62 8.16 -4.08 -12.36
C ALA A 62 7.92 -2.81 -13.18
N VAL A 63 7.17 -2.91 -14.28
CA VAL A 63 6.79 -1.74 -15.11
C VAL A 63 5.91 -0.78 -14.32
N VAL A 64 4.89 -1.26 -13.60
CA VAL A 64 4.01 -0.41 -12.79
C VAL A 64 4.79 0.32 -11.70
N VAL A 65 5.66 -0.38 -10.97
CA VAL A 65 6.52 0.23 -9.95
C VAL A 65 7.47 1.24 -10.59
N MET A 66 8.11 0.91 -11.71
CA MET A 66 9.05 1.82 -12.39
C MET A 66 8.37 3.06 -12.96
N LEU A 67 7.18 2.93 -13.56
CA LEU A 67 6.40 4.06 -14.06
C LEU A 67 5.94 4.96 -12.92
N THR A 68 5.58 4.37 -11.78
CA THR A 68 5.22 5.12 -10.59
C THR A 68 6.45 5.86 -10.07
N LEU A 69 7.59 5.19 -9.90
CA LEU A 69 8.85 5.83 -9.50
C LEU A 69 9.23 6.97 -10.47
N ARG A 70 9.22 6.75 -11.79
CA ARG A 70 9.52 7.80 -12.76
C ARG A 70 8.63 9.03 -12.65
N ARG A 71 7.35 8.85 -12.28
CA ARG A 71 6.39 9.95 -12.10
C ARG A 71 6.50 10.64 -10.75
N THR A 72 6.97 9.94 -9.72
CA THR A 72 6.95 10.41 -8.33
C THR A 72 8.33 10.75 -7.77
N TRP A 73 9.39 10.37 -8.46
CA TRP A 73 10.76 10.46 -7.94
C TRP A 73 11.35 11.85 -8.17
N ALA A 74 11.51 12.60 -7.08
CA ALA A 74 12.11 13.94 -7.06
C ALA A 74 13.65 13.92 -6.81
N GLY A 75 14.34 12.83 -7.16
CA GLY A 75 15.81 12.73 -7.04
C GLY A 75 16.36 12.21 -5.71
N GLY A 76 15.52 11.70 -4.82
CA GLY A 76 15.92 11.16 -3.50
C GLY A 76 16.18 9.64 -3.43
N ALA A 77 16.13 9.07 -2.22
CA ALA A 77 16.18 7.62 -2.04
C ALA A 77 14.94 6.91 -2.63
N VAL A 78 15.09 5.65 -3.04
CA VAL A 78 13.96 4.85 -3.54
C VAL A 78 12.96 4.63 -2.39
N PRO A 79 11.66 4.91 -2.59
CA PRO A 79 10.64 4.68 -1.57
C PRO A 79 10.59 3.23 -1.07
N GLY A 80 10.42 3.04 0.24
CA GLY A 80 10.39 1.70 0.85
C GLY A 80 9.28 0.80 0.34
N TRP A 81 8.14 1.36 -0.07
CA TRP A 81 7.07 0.57 -0.68
C TRP A 81 7.52 -0.07 -1.99
N ALA A 82 8.32 0.63 -2.81
CA ALA A 82 8.80 0.11 -4.09
C ALA A 82 9.83 -1.01 -3.86
N VAL A 83 10.72 -0.82 -2.88
CA VAL A 83 11.67 -1.86 -2.44
C VAL A 83 10.92 -3.08 -1.89
N ALA A 84 9.91 -2.86 -1.07
CA ALA A 84 9.11 -3.93 -0.48
C ALA A 84 8.31 -4.69 -1.55
N SER A 85 7.64 -4.00 -2.49
CA SER A 85 6.87 -4.63 -3.56
C SER A 85 7.76 -5.45 -4.51
N LEU A 86 8.90 -4.90 -4.94
CA LEU A 86 9.83 -5.61 -5.84
C LEU A 86 10.56 -6.75 -5.11
N GLY A 87 10.95 -6.55 -3.86
CA GLY A 87 11.59 -7.59 -3.05
C GLY A 87 10.64 -8.74 -2.73
N PHE A 88 9.48 -8.45 -2.14
CA PHE A 88 8.45 -9.44 -1.82
C PHE A 88 7.97 -10.18 -3.08
N GLY A 89 7.60 -9.42 -4.12
CA GLY A 89 7.08 -10.00 -5.36
C GLY A 89 8.12 -10.88 -6.08
N GLY A 90 9.37 -10.42 -6.14
CA GLY A 90 10.45 -11.15 -6.80
C GLY A 90 10.76 -12.46 -6.09
N VAL A 91 10.91 -12.42 -4.76
CA VAL A 91 11.14 -13.64 -3.95
C VAL A 91 9.97 -14.61 -4.04
N THR A 92 8.73 -14.11 -3.97
CA THR A 92 7.54 -14.96 -4.03
C THR A 92 7.45 -15.70 -5.37
N LEU A 93 7.63 -14.99 -6.48
CA LEU A 93 7.54 -15.59 -7.81
C LEU A 93 8.71 -16.55 -8.06
N LEU A 94 9.93 -16.19 -7.67
CA LEU A 94 11.09 -17.07 -7.83
C LEU A 94 11.00 -18.34 -6.98
N GLY A 95 10.62 -18.21 -5.70
CA GLY A 95 10.45 -19.35 -4.82
C GLY A 95 9.29 -20.26 -5.24
N GLY A 96 8.20 -19.67 -5.74
CA GLY A 96 7.11 -20.40 -6.39
C GLY A 96 7.58 -21.18 -7.61
N GLN A 97 8.31 -20.52 -8.52
CA GLN A 97 8.83 -21.16 -9.74
C GLN A 97 9.84 -22.28 -9.42
N ALA A 98 10.74 -22.06 -8.47
CA ALA A 98 11.66 -23.08 -8.00
C ALA A 98 10.93 -24.27 -7.37
N SER A 99 9.85 -24.03 -6.63
CA SER A 99 9.01 -25.08 -6.05
C SER A 99 8.30 -25.90 -7.13
N ILE A 100 7.76 -25.25 -8.16
CA ILE A 100 7.12 -25.91 -9.30
C ILE A 100 8.13 -26.78 -10.05
N VAL A 101 9.30 -26.24 -10.41
CA VAL A 101 10.34 -27.02 -11.10
C VAL A 101 10.75 -28.20 -10.24
N ARG A 102 11.10 -27.99 -8.97
CA ARG A 102 11.49 -29.07 -8.04
C ARG A 102 10.42 -30.15 -7.91
N ALA A 103 9.14 -29.79 -7.88
CA ALA A 103 8.04 -30.74 -7.76
C ALA A 103 7.87 -31.64 -9.01
N ASN A 104 8.27 -31.14 -10.18
CA ASN A 104 8.12 -31.84 -11.46
C ASN A 104 9.42 -32.51 -11.95
N LEU A 105 10.56 -32.26 -11.31
CA LEU A 105 11.85 -32.86 -11.71
C LEU A 105 11.80 -34.39 -11.72
N ASP A 106 12.32 -34.97 -12.80
CA ASP A 106 12.43 -36.41 -13.07
C ASP A 106 11.08 -37.15 -12.96
N ARG A 107 9.97 -36.47 -13.29
CA ARG A 107 8.65 -37.08 -13.40
C ARG A 107 8.29 -37.30 -14.86
N ALA A 108 7.69 -38.44 -15.15
CA ALA A 108 7.21 -38.75 -16.50
C ALA A 108 5.89 -38.02 -16.80
N ASP A 109 5.06 -37.80 -15.77
CA ASP A 109 3.77 -37.14 -15.88
C ASP A 109 3.55 -36.12 -14.75
N TRP A 110 2.80 -35.05 -15.04
CA TRP A 110 2.54 -33.97 -14.09
C TRP A 110 1.65 -34.39 -12.91
N HIS A 111 0.80 -35.41 -13.06
CA HIS A 111 -0.01 -35.95 -11.97
C HIS A 111 0.85 -36.58 -10.86
N GLU A 112 2.09 -36.96 -11.18
CA GLU A 112 3.06 -37.50 -10.23
C GLU A 112 3.81 -36.42 -9.48
N ALA A 113 3.61 -35.13 -9.78
CA ALA A 113 4.39 -34.06 -9.19
C ALA A 113 4.32 -34.07 -7.65
N GLY A 114 5.48 -33.84 -7.02
CA GLY A 114 5.61 -33.81 -5.57
C GLY A 114 4.90 -32.63 -4.92
N SER A 115 4.82 -32.64 -3.58
CA SER A 115 4.26 -31.52 -2.82
C SER A 115 5.13 -30.26 -2.94
N VAL A 116 4.46 -29.10 -3.05
CA VAL A 116 5.07 -27.76 -3.01
C VAL A 116 4.92 -27.06 -1.66
N THR A 117 4.16 -27.64 -0.72
CA THR A 117 3.70 -26.94 0.50
C THR A 117 4.85 -26.36 1.33
N SER A 118 5.89 -27.13 1.62
CA SER A 118 7.04 -26.66 2.39
C SER A 118 7.83 -25.57 1.66
N GLY A 119 7.99 -25.70 0.34
CA GLY A 119 8.64 -24.70 -0.51
C GLY A 119 7.86 -23.39 -0.54
N VAL A 120 6.53 -23.44 -0.65
CA VAL A 120 5.64 -22.27 -0.60
C VAL A 120 5.71 -21.59 0.76
N VAL A 121 5.59 -22.34 1.86
CA VAL A 121 5.68 -21.77 3.22
C VAL A 121 7.03 -21.10 3.45
N GLY A 122 8.14 -21.77 3.12
CA GLY A 122 9.48 -21.19 3.24
C GLY A 122 9.65 -19.93 2.40
N THR A 123 9.14 -19.95 1.16
CA THR A 123 9.17 -18.79 0.25
C THR A 123 8.39 -17.61 0.83
N LEU A 124 7.18 -17.83 1.36
CA LEU A 124 6.34 -16.77 1.92
C LEU A 124 7.00 -16.14 3.16
N VAL A 125 7.64 -16.94 4.02
CA VAL A 125 8.38 -16.44 5.19
C VAL A 125 9.55 -15.56 4.76
N VAL A 126 10.36 -15.99 3.78
CA VAL A 126 11.48 -15.20 3.25
C VAL A 126 10.96 -13.94 2.57
N ALA A 127 9.94 -14.04 1.72
CA ALA A 127 9.35 -12.90 1.02
C ALA A 127 8.82 -11.86 2.00
N ALA A 128 8.07 -12.27 3.03
CA ALA A 128 7.55 -11.39 4.07
C ALA A 128 8.69 -10.68 4.82
N THR A 129 9.77 -11.41 5.13
CA THR A 129 10.96 -10.85 5.81
C THR A 129 11.64 -9.78 4.95
N VAL A 130 11.84 -10.06 3.66
CA VAL A 130 12.43 -9.11 2.69
C VAL A 130 11.54 -7.88 2.52
N GLY A 131 10.22 -8.06 2.38
CA GLY A 131 9.26 -6.97 2.29
C GLY A 131 9.26 -6.08 3.53
N ALA A 132 9.25 -6.70 4.73
CA ALA A 132 9.30 -5.97 5.99
C ALA A 132 10.61 -5.19 6.16
N PHE A 133 11.76 -5.79 5.82
CA PHE A 133 13.05 -5.11 5.88
C PHE A 133 13.12 -3.90 4.93
N GLY A 134 12.57 -4.04 3.72
CA GLY A 134 12.48 -2.92 2.76
C GLY A 134 11.67 -1.73 3.30
N LEU A 135 10.56 -2.00 3.99
CA LEU A 135 9.77 -0.95 4.65
C LEU A 135 10.52 -0.31 5.83
N LEU A 136 11.20 -1.12 6.65
CA LEU A 136 11.93 -0.64 7.83
C LEU A 136 13.15 0.20 7.46
N ALA A 137 13.90 -0.20 6.43
CA ALA A 137 15.07 0.55 5.95
C ALA A 137 14.67 1.96 5.47
N ALA A 138 13.56 2.08 4.75
CA ALA A 138 13.06 3.36 4.28
C ALA A 138 12.54 4.29 5.40
N ARG A 139 12.16 3.74 6.56
CA ARG A 139 11.72 4.54 7.73
C ARG A 139 12.89 5.19 8.48
N ARG A 140 14.12 4.71 8.27
CA ARG A 140 15.34 5.20 8.92
C ARG A 140 16.08 6.30 8.15
N ALA A 141 15.60 6.68 6.96
CA ALA A 141 16.20 7.80 6.22
C ALA A 141 16.11 9.09 7.05
N PRO A 142 17.24 9.80 7.28
CA PRO A 142 17.25 11.08 8.01
C PRO A 142 16.34 12.11 7.33
N ALA A 143 15.60 12.88 8.12
CA ALA A 143 14.86 14.04 7.62
C ALA A 143 15.85 15.16 7.27
N GLU A 144 15.69 15.80 6.12
CA GLU A 144 16.49 16.99 5.79
C GLU A 144 16.10 18.18 6.70
N PRO A 145 17.06 19.04 7.08
CA PRO A 145 16.79 20.24 7.86
C PRO A 145 15.88 21.20 7.09
N ARG A 146 14.89 21.75 7.79
CA ARG A 146 13.84 22.61 7.22
C ARG A 146 14.19 24.10 7.34
N PRO A 147 13.86 24.95 6.33
CA PRO A 147 13.81 26.40 6.51
C PRO A 147 12.69 26.81 7.47
N GLU A 148 12.95 27.76 8.37
CA GLU A 148 11.92 28.46 9.15
C GLU A 148 10.98 29.17 8.18
N ALA A 149 9.71 28.74 8.13
CA ALA A 149 8.66 29.41 7.38
C ALA A 149 7.88 30.31 8.35
N ASP A 150 7.46 31.47 7.86
CA ASP A 150 6.57 32.38 8.57
C ASP A 150 5.30 31.64 9.00
N VAL A 151 5.03 31.62 10.31
CA VAL A 151 4.00 30.79 10.92
C VAL A 151 2.71 31.61 10.97
N PRO A 152 1.70 31.32 10.15
CA PRO A 152 0.47 32.13 10.14
C PRO A 152 -0.21 32.02 11.51
N THR A 153 -0.67 33.13 12.05
CA THR A 153 -1.43 33.22 13.31
C THR A 153 -2.71 34.00 13.10
N LEU A 154 -3.79 33.56 13.76
CA LEU A 154 -5.08 34.27 13.78
C LEU A 154 -5.22 35.09 15.06
N ASP A 155 -5.64 36.36 14.97
CA ASP A 155 -6.06 37.10 16.15
C ASP A 155 -7.43 36.60 16.64
N ILE A 156 -7.51 36.18 17.89
CA ILE A 156 -8.72 35.59 18.49
C ILE A 156 -9.16 36.52 19.63
N PRO A 157 -10.26 37.28 19.46
CA PRO A 157 -10.76 38.17 20.51
C PRO A 157 -10.98 37.44 21.84
N ALA A 158 -10.68 38.11 22.95
CA ALA A 158 -10.86 37.54 24.28
C ALA A 158 -12.32 37.11 24.51
N GLY A 159 -12.52 35.89 25.01
CA GLY A 159 -13.84 35.34 25.31
C GLY A 159 -14.57 34.66 24.13
N GLN A 160 -14.01 34.67 22.91
CA GLN A 160 -14.59 33.95 21.77
C GLN A 160 -14.05 32.52 21.64
N ARG A 161 -14.96 31.58 21.37
CA ARG A 161 -14.62 30.19 21.01
C ARG A 161 -14.71 30.02 19.50
N VAL A 162 -13.57 29.74 18.86
CA VAL A 162 -13.50 29.53 17.42
C VAL A 162 -13.25 28.05 17.13
N VAL A 163 -13.99 27.51 16.15
CA VAL A 163 -13.80 26.16 15.65
C VAL A 163 -13.67 26.22 14.14
N TRP A 164 -12.63 25.59 13.62
CA TRP A 164 -12.45 25.40 12.18
C TRP A 164 -12.73 23.94 11.82
N LEU A 165 -13.50 23.75 10.75
CA LEU A 165 -13.92 22.45 10.25
C LEU A 165 -13.62 22.37 8.76
N ALA A 166 -12.99 21.26 8.36
CA ALA A 166 -12.83 20.92 6.95
C ALA A 166 -13.22 19.47 6.72
N ARG A 167 -13.76 19.20 5.54
CA ARG A 167 -14.02 17.84 5.06
C ARG A 167 -13.45 17.72 3.66
N THR A 168 -12.73 16.63 3.42
CA THR A 168 -12.20 16.33 2.09
C THR A 168 -12.52 14.89 1.76
N SER A 169 -12.94 14.65 0.52
CA SER A 169 -13.29 13.33 0.01
C SER A 169 -12.70 13.11 -1.38
N ASN A 170 -12.43 11.84 -1.70
CA ASN A 170 -11.96 11.43 -3.01
C ASN A 170 -13.03 10.56 -3.68
N SER A 171 -13.68 11.10 -4.72
CA SER A 171 -14.76 10.44 -5.45
C SER A 171 -14.28 9.16 -6.15
N TRP A 172 -13.03 9.11 -6.61
CA TRP A 172 -12.45 7.90 -7.20
C TRP A 172 -12.32 6.77 -6.19
N LEU A 173 -11.86 7.07 -4.97
CA LEU A 173 -11.82 6.07 -3.89
C LEU A 173 -13.23 5.60 -3.49
N GLN A 174 -14.21 6.50 -3.46
CA GLN A 174 -15.61 6.14 -3.20
C GLN A 174 -16.16 5.23 -4.30
N ALA A 175 -15.90 5.54 -5.57
CA ALA A 175 -16.31 4.71 -6.71
C ALA A 175 -15.64 3.32 -6.66
N LEU A 176 -14.35 3.26 -6.35
CA LEU A 176 -13.63 1.99 -6.20
C LEU A 176 -14.18 1.15 -5.03
N ALA A 177 -14.50 1.79 -3.91
CA ALA A 177 -15.14 1.12 -2.78
C ALA A 177 -16.53 0.58 -3.15
N ALA A 178 -17.34 1.37 -3.87
CA ALA A 178 -18.65 0.94 -4.35
C ALA A 178 -18.55 -0.26 -5.31
N LEU A 179 -17.62 -0.21 -6.27
CA LEU A 179 -17.39 -1.29 -7.23
C LEU A 179 -16.97 -2.60 -6.53
N THR A 180 -15.98 -2.53 -5.63
CA THR A 180 -15.53 -3.70 -4.87
C THR A 180 -16.62 -4.23 -3.94
N GLY A 181 -17.44 -3.37 -3.36
CA GLY A 181 -18.60 -3.77 -2.55
C GLY A 181 -19.67 -4.48 -3.38
N LEU A 182 -20.01 -3.94 -4.57
CA LEU A 182 -20.94 -4.58 -5.49
C LEU A 182 -20.45 -5.95 -5.95
N LEU A 183 -19.16 -6.11 -6.23
CA LEU A 183 -18.56 -7.41 -6.56
C LEU A 183 -18.69 -8.39 -5.40
N ALA A 184 -18.41 -7.97 -4.17
CA ALA A 184 -18.56 -8.81 -2.99
C ALA A 184 -20.01 -9.29 -2.81
N ILE A 185 -20.98 -8.38 -2.98
CA ILE A 185 -22.41 -8.69 -2.92
C ILE A 185 -22.81 -9.66 -4.04
N ALA A 186 -22.39 -9.41 -5.27
CA ALA A 186 -22.70 -10.28 -6.42
C ALA A 186 -22.18 -11.71 -6.20
N VAL A 187 -20.94 -11.86 -5.73
CA VAL A 187 -20.37 -13.17 -5.39
C VAL A 187 -21.15 -13.84 -4.25
N GLY A 188 -21.50 -13.09 -3.21
CA GLY A 188 -22.28 -13.60 -2.08
C GLY A 188 -23.67 -14.07 -2.49
N VAL A 189 -24.38 -13.30 -3.32
CA VAL A 189 -25.71 -13.64 -3.83
C VAL A 189 -25.64 -14.87 -4.75
N ALA A 190 -24.67 -14.93 -5.65
CA ALA A 190 -24.50 -16.09 -6.53
C ALA A 190 -24.30 -17.39 -5.75
N ALA A 191 -23.49 -17.35 -4.68
CA ALA A 191 -23.29 -18.52 -3.83
C ALA A 191 -24.55 -18.90 -3.04
N LEU A 192 -25.26 -17.92 -2.46
CA LEU A 192 -26.52 -18.18 -1.75
C LEU A 192 -27.63 -18.71 -2.67
N ALA A 193 -27.61 -18.33 -3.95
CA ALA A 193 -28.51 -18.83 -4.97
C ALA A 193 -28.14 -20.23 -5.51
N GLY A 194 -27.05 -20.84 -5.02
CA GLY A 194 -26.58 -22.14 -5.48
C GLY A 194 -25.96 -22.15 -6.88
N LEU A 195 -25.58 -20.98 -7.40
CA LEU A 195 -24.93 -20.84 -8.71
C LEU A 195 -23.42 -21.13 -8.64
N THR A 196 -22.85 -21.22 -7.45
CA THR A 196 -21.43 -21.50 -7.18
C THR A 196 -21.26 -22.35 -5.92
N ASP A 197 -20.10 -22.99 -5.78
CA ASP A 197 -19.79 -23.80 -4.59
C ASP A 197 -19.48 -22.95 -3.35
N LEU A 198 -19.73 -23.49 -2.16
CA LEU A 198 -19.46 -22.83 -0.86
C LEU A 198 -18.04 -22.22 -0.72
N PRO A 199 -16.94 -22.82 -1.22
CA PRO A 199 -15.61 -22.22 -1.20
C PRO A 199 -15.51 -20.91 -1.98
N PHE A 200 -16.42 -20.66 -2.93
CA PHE A 200 -16.48 -19.44 -3.71
C PHE A 200 -16.96 -18.23 -2.86
N LEU A 201 -17.63 -18.45 -1.73
CA LEU A 201 -17.93 -17.38 -0.76
C LEU A 201 -16.65 -16.74 -0.19
N LEU A 202 -15.58 -17.53 -0.04
CA LEU A 202 -14.29 -17.01 0.41
C LEU A 202 -13.68 -16.02 -0.60
N ALA A 203 -14.08 -16.09 -1.87
CA ALA A 203 -13.68 -15.13 -2.88
C ALA A 203 -14.36 -13.76 -2.69
N ALA A 204 -15.50 -13.66 -2.00
CA ALA A 204 -16.15 -12.39 -1.67
C ALA A 204 -15.38 -11.61 -0.58
N THR A 205 -14.71 -12.33 0.33
CA THR A 205 -13.98 -11.76 1.46
C THR A 205 -12.95 -10.69 1.07
N PRO A 206 -12.03 -10.90 0.11
CA PRO A 206 -11.07 -9.88 -0.28
C PRO A 206 -11.74 -8.64 -0.89
N PHE A 207 -12.83 -8.79 -1.66
CA PHE A 207 -13.57 -7.67 -2.23
C PHE A 207 -14.30 -6.86 -1.15
N ALA A 208 -14.94 -7.54 -0.19
CA ALA A 208 -15.60 -6.91 0.94
C ALA A 208 -14.59 -6.14 1.81
N LEU A 209 -13.46 -6.77 2.12
CA LEU A 209 -12.39 -6.15 2.89
C LEU A 209 -11.81 -4.93 2.16
N ALA A 210 -11.54 -5.05 0.86
CA ALA A 210 -11.08 -3.94 0.04
C ALA A 210 -12.09 -2.79 0.03
N SER A 211 -13.38 -3.08 -0.14
CA SER A 211 -14.44 -2.07 -0.12
C SER A 211 -14.46 -1.29 1.20
N VAL A 212 -14.46 -1.98 2.33
CA VAL A 212 -14.48 -1.35 3.67
C VAL A 212 -13.23 -0.50 3.90
N LEU A 213 -12.03 -1.03 3.59
CA LEU A 213 -10.78 -0.31 3.81
C LEU A 213 -10.65 0.92 2.90
N VAL A 214 -11.00 0.79 1.62
CA VAL A 214 -10.96 1.90 0.66
C VAL A 214 -12.00 2.96 1.04
N LEU A 215 -13.21 2.56 1.44
CA LEU A 215 -14.25 3.48 1.88
C LEU A 215 -13.83 4.23 3.16
N GLY A 216 -13.23 3.53 4.12
CA GLY A 216 -12.69 4.13 5.34
C GLY A 216 -11.58 5.15 5.06
N CYS A 217 -10.82 4.98 3.97
CA CYS A 217 -9.78 5.92 3.55
C CYS A 217 -10.27 6.96 2.54
N SER A 218 -11.54 6.95 2.14
CA SER A 218 -12.04 7.77 1.03
C SER A 218 -12.34 9.22 1.40
N SER A 219 -12.47 9.51 2.70
CA SER A 219 -12.78 10.84 3.22
C SER A 219 -12.06 11.10 4.53
N VAL A 220 -11.88 12.38 4.83
CA VAL A 220 -11.31 12.86 6.08
C VAL A 220 -12.10 14.07 6.55
N GLN A 221 -12.29 14.16 7.85
CA GLN A 221 -12.88 15.30 8.53
C GLN A 221 -11.84 15.83 9.51
N VAL A 222 -11.55 17.13 9.41
CA VAL A 222 -10.55 17.79 10.23
C VAL A 222 -11.24 18.87 11.05
N ARG A 223 -10.92 18.91 12.33
CA ARG A 223 -11.47 19.88 13.28
C ARG A 223 -10.34 20.46 14.11
N VAL A 224 -10.20 21.79 14.07
CA VAL A 224 -9.35 22.56 14.98
C VAL A 224 -10.25 23.30 15.95
N SER A 225 -9.97 23.17 17.24
CA SER A 225 -10.70 23.82 18.34
C SER A 225 -9.76 24.07 19.50
N GLU A 226 -10.23 24.71 20.58
CA GLU A 226 -9.44 24.91 21.81
C GLU A 226 -8.76 23.64 22.34
N ARG A 227 -9.36 22.46 22.13
CA ARG A 227 -8.78 21.16 22.52
C ARG A 227 -7.60 20.70 21.63
N GLY A 228 -7.27 21.44 20.57
CA GLY A 228 -6.31 21.07 19.54
C GLY A 228 -6.97 20.50 18.27
N LEU A 229 -6.22 19.64 17.58
CA LEU A 229 -6.54 19.09 16.27
C LEU A 229 -7.13 17.68 16.36
N VAL A 230 -8.22 17.44 15.64
CA VAL A 230 -8.85 16.13 15.48
C VAL A 230 -9.00 15.80 14.00
N VAL A 231 -8.51 14.64 13.60
CA VAL A 231 -8.58 14.13 12.22
C VAL A 231 -9.31 12.79 12.23
N ALA A 232 -10.48 12.74 11.61
CA ALA A 232 -11.37 11.60 11.59
C ALA A 232 -11.48 11.03 10.17
N PHE A 233 -11.39 9.70 10.03
CA PHE A 233 -11.32 9.02 8.75
C PHE A 233 -12.68 8.46 8.32
N GLY A 234 -12.91 8.43 7.01
CA GLY A 234 -14.05 7.80 6.39
C GLY A 234 -15.37 8.53 6.62
N PRO A 235 -16.45 8.00 6.02
CA PRO A 235 -17.78 8.60 6.12
C PRO A 235 -18.30 8.60 7.56
N LEU A 236 -17.90 7.60 8.37
CA LEU A 236 -18.29 7.45 9.77
C LEU A 236 -17.46 8.30 10.74
N GLY A 237 -16.40 8.96 10.28
CA GLY A 237 -15.50 9.72 11.15
C GLY A 237 -14.67 8.85 12.11
N TRP A 238 -14.46 7.58 11.76
CA TRP A 238 -13.68 6.63 12.53
C TRP A 238 -12.81 5.78 11.60
N PRO A 239 -11.52 5.51 11.94
CA PRO A 239 -10.82 5.89 13.18
C PRO A 239 -10.54 7.40 13.30
N THR A 240 -10.10 7.86 14.48
CA THR A 240 -9.78 9.27 14.74
C THR A 240 -8.38 9.42 15.33
N ARG A 241 -7.64 10.44 14.90
CA ARG A 241 -6.35 10.85 15.46
C ARG A 241 -6.49 12.24 16.09
N ARG A 242 -5.82 12.46 17.23
CA ARG A 242 -5.96 13.67 18.04
C ARG A 242 -4.59 14.18 18.47
N TRP A 243 -4.45 15.50 18.52
CA TRP A 243 -3.31 16.21 19.09
C TRP A 243 -3.85 17.34 19.96
N ALA A 244 -3.38 17.44 21.19
CA ALA A 244 -3.67 18.58 22.05
C ALA A 244 -3.01 19.84 21.46
N ALA A 245 -3.54 21.03 21.76
CA ALA A 245 -2.95 22.27 21.27
C ALA A 245 -1.50 22.45 21.78
N GLU A 246 -1.24 22.11 23.04
CA GLU A 246 0.10 22.12 23.66
C GLU A 246 1.09 21.11 23.05
N ASP A 247 0.59 20.07 22.37
CA ASP A 247 1.43 19.06 21.71
C ASP A 247 1.79 19.43 20.27
N VAL A 248 1.39 20.61 19.78
CA VAL A 248 1.68 21.08 18.43
C VAL A 248 2.66 22.25 18.51
N GLU A 249 3.90 22.03 18.06
CA GLU A 249 4.93 23.08 18.04
C GLU A 249 4.68 24.09 16.92
N SER A 250 4.24 23.61 15.75
CA SER A 250 3.88 24.49 14.64
C SER A 250 2.90 23.81 13.69
N ALA A 251 2.10 24.64 13.02
CA ALA A 251 1.22 24.28 11.93
C ALA A 251 1.49 25.20 10.72
N ARG A 252 1.43 24.65 9.51
CA ARG A 252 1.70 25.40 8.28
C ARG A 252 0.90 24.83 7.12
N VAL A 253 0.92 25.55 6.01
CA VAL A 253 0.38 25.09 4.73
C VAL A 253 1.51 24.59 3.85
N GLU A 254 1.28 23.45 3.21
CA GLU A 254 2.19 22.92 2.20
C GLU A 254 1.36 22.38 1.02
N SER A 255 1.71 22.74 -0.21
CA SER A 255 1.05 22.18 -1.39
C SER A 255 1.68 20.82 -1.72
N ARG A 256 0.87 19.77 -1.74
CA ARG A 256 1.31 18.41 -2.05
C ARG A 256 0.45 17.81 -3.14
N THR A 257 1.09 17.06 -4.02
CA THR A 257 0.43 16.30 -5.08
C THR A 257 0.45 14.81 -4.76
N PRO A 258 -0.48 14.02 -5.33
CA PRO A 258 -0.48 12.56 -5.18
C PRO A 258 0.83 11.95 -5.64
N ALA A 259 1.45 12.54 -6.67
CA ALA A 259 2.74 12.10 -7.16
C ALA A 259 3.82 12.21 -6.07
N GLN A 260 3.91 13.34 -5.37
CA GLN A 260 4.95 13.56 -4.35
C GLN A 260 4.82 12.63 -3.13
N VAL A 261 3.60 12.22 -2.76
CA VAL A 261 3.34 11.46 -1.52
C VAL A 261 3.13 9.95 -1.75
N GLY A 262 3.14 9.49 -3.01
CA GLY A 262 2.95 8.07 -3.36
C GLY A 262 1.50 7.64 -3.52
N GLY A 263 0.60 8.57 -3.89
CA GLY A 263 -0.79 8.31 -4.26
C GLY A 263 -1.82 8.74 -3.21
N TRP A 264 -3.09 8.45 -3.49
CA TRP A 264 -4.23 8.83 -2.63
C TRP A 264 -4.31 7.99 -1.35
N GLY A 265 -4.86 8.57 -0.28
CA GLY A 265 -5.16 7.90 0.99
C GLY A 265 -4.13 8.17 2.10
N TYR A 266 -4.05 7.23 3.05
CA TYR A 266 -3.19 7.31 4.22
C TYR A 266 -1.78 6.78 3.91
N ARG A 267 -0.77 7.64 3.95
CA ARG A 267 0.62 7.34 3.57
C ARG A 267 1.56 7.48 4.76
N LEU A 268 2.35 6.45 4.99
CA LEU A 268 3.43 6.43 5.97
C LEU A 268 4.76 6.62 5.26
N SER A 269 5.52 7.65 5.60
CA SER A 269 6.85 7.93 5.06
C SER A 269 7.88 8.08 6.19
N GLY A 270 9.17 8.17 5.82
CA GLY A 270 10.23 8.52 6.75
C GLY A 270 10.06 9.91 7.37
N LEU A 271 9.39 10.84 6.67
CA LEU A 271 9.16 12.20 7.17
C LEU A 271 7.93 12.30 8.09
N GLY A 272 7.01 11.32 8.01
CA GLY A 272 5.83 11.30 8.84
C GLY A 272 4.62 10.65 8.17
N THR A 273 3.44 11.07 8.56
CA THR A 273 2.17 10.58 7.99
C THR A 273 1.58 11.64 7.08
N THR A 274 1.12 11.27 5.89
CA THR A 274 0.38 12.16 4.99
C THR A 274 -0.93 11.52 4.57
N VAL A 275 -2.03 12.23 4.77
CA VAL A 275 -3.37 11.86 4.32
C VAL A 275 -3.70 12.74 3.13
N LEU A 276 -3.58 12.20 1.92
CA LEU A 276 -3.84 12.96 0.70
C LEU A 276 -5.06 12.41 -0.03
N LEU A 277 -6.14 13.17 -0.07
CA LEU A 277 -7.39 12.82 -0.76
C LEU A 277 -7.66 13.73 -1.96
N ARG A 278 -7.08 14.93 -1.96
CA ARG A 278 -7.00 15.80 -3.13
C ARG A 278 -5.60 16.41 -3.27
N GLY A 279 -5.22 16.78 -4.49
CA GLY A 279 -3.98 17.53 -4.70
C GLY A 279 -4.13 18.98 -4.20
N GLY A 280 -3.01 19.62 -3.92
CA GLY A 280 -2.96 21.03 -3.51
C GLY A 280 -2.69 21.17 -2.01
N GLU A 281 -3.35 22.17 -1.39
CA GLU A 281 -3.07 22.56 -0.02
C GLU A 281 -3.29 21.44 1.00
N CYS A 282 -2.33 21.31 1.89
CA CYS A 282 -2.36 20.43 3.05
C CYS A 282 -2.07 21.23 4.31
N LEU A 283 -2.84 20.97 5.37
CA LEU A 283 -2.48 21.34 6.72
C LEU A 283 -1.40 20.39 7.20
N VAL A 284 -0.22 20.92 7.54
CA VAL A 284 0.89 20.14 8.10
C VAL A 284 1.19 20.60 9.51
N ILE A 285 1.23 19.65 10.43
CA ILE A 285 1.59 19.89 11.83
C ILE A 285 2.94 19.26 12.15
N HIS A 286 3.69 19.95 13.02
CA HIS A 286 4.85 19.45 13.70
C HIS A 286 4.49 19.19 15.17
N PRO A 287 4.23 17.93 15.55
CA PRO A 287 3.93 17.61 16.94
C PRO A 287 5.20 17.61 17.80
N SER A 288 5.09 18.02 19.07
CA SER A 288 6.19 18.03 20.05
C SER A 288 6.82 16.65 20.27
N LYS A 289 6.02 15.60 20.08
CA LYS A 289 6.44 14.21 20.12
C LYS A 289 5.94 13.48 18.89
N GLY A 290 6.88 12.89 18.14
CA GLY A 290 6.59 12.02 17.02
C GLY A 290 7.05 12.58 15.69
N ARG A 291 6.38 12.19 14.61
CA ARG A 291 6.72 12.63 13.25
C ARG A 291 5.63 13.57 12.73
N GLU A 292 5.97 14.36 11.71
CA GLU A 292 5.03 15.28 11.08
C GLU A 292 3.75 14.57 10.62
N PHE A 293 2.64 15.30 10.67
CA PHE A 293 1.38 14.85 10.13
C PHE A 293 0.84 15.87 9.13
N ALA A 294 0.52 15.43 7.93
CA ALA A 294 -0.07 16.25 6.88
C ALA A 294 -1.43 15.70 6.46
N VAL A 295 -2.39 16.58 6.19
CA VAL A 295 -3.71 16.22 5.66
C VAL A 295 -4.15 17.22 4.59
N SER A 296 -4.59 16.72 3.43
CA SER A 296 -5.17 17.57 2.37
C SER A 296 -6.54 18.08 2.81
N VAL A 297 -6.70 19.39 2.89
CA VAL A 297 -7.92 20.07 3.32
C VAL A 297 -8.05 21.42 2.65
N ASP A 298 -9.29 21.82 2.39
CA ASP A 298 -9.60 23.18 1.94
C ASP A 298 -9.38 24.17 3.07
N ASP A 299 -8.99 25.40 2.73
CA ASP A 299 -8.76 26.49 3.70
C ASP A 299 -7.72 26.10 4.78
N ALA A 300 -6.66 25.40 4.36
CA ALA A 300 -5.61 24.92 5.25
C ALA A 300 -4.90 26.07 5.99
N GLU A 301 -4.84 27.25 5.38
CA GLU A 301 -4.25 28.47 5.94
C GLU A 301 -4.96 28.90 7.22
N ARG A 302 -6.29 29.01 7.21
CA ARG A 302 -7.06 29.36 8.42
C ARG A 302 -6.99 28.27 9.48
N GLY A 303 -6.97 27.00 9.06
CA GLY A 303 -6.79 25.87 9.97
C GLY A 303 -5.44 25.91 10.69
N ALA A 304 -4.36 26.22 9.97
CA ALA A 304 -3.02 26.39 10.53
C ALA A 304 -2.95 27.62 11.45
N ALA A 305 -3.49 28.76 11.00
CA ALA A 305 -3.51 30.00 11.75
C ALA A 305 -4.21 29.86 13.10
N LEU A 306 -5.38 29.21 13.12
CA LEU A 306 -6.10 28.93 14.36
C LEU A 306 -5.31 27.98 15.28
N LEU A 307 -4.70 26.93 14.73
CA LEU A 307 -3.96 25.95 15.53
C LEU A 307 -2.70 26.57 16.16
N ASN A 308 -1.96 27.40 15.43
CA ASN A 308 -0.80 28.11 15.97
C ASN A 308 -1.19 29.07 17.09
N SER A 309 -2.25 29.87 16.91
CA SER A 309 -2.73 30.79 17.94
C SER A 309 -3.18 30.06 19.22
N LEU A 310 -3.80 28.89 19.07
CA LEU A 310 -4.19 28.07 20.22
C LEU A 310 -3.00 27.43 20.92
N SER A 311 -1.98 27.01 20.17
CA SER A 311 -0.75 26.42 20.73
C SER A 311 0.07 27.46 21.49
N ALA A 312 0.21 28.67 20.93
CA ALA A 312 0.91 29.80 21.56
C ALA A 312 0.33 30.21 22.92
N ARG A 313 -1.00 30.10 23.09
CA ARG A 313 -1.71 30.39 24.35
C ARG A 313 -1.38 29.42 25.50
N HIS A 314 -0.82 28.24 25.20
CA HIS A 314 -0.46 27.24 26.19
C HIS A 314 1.04 27.26 26.53
N THR A 315 1.87 27.87 25.67
CA THR A 315 3.32 28.02 25.88
C THR A 315 3.71 29.32 26.59
N GLY A 316 2.82 30.29 26.71
CA GLY A 316 3.02 31.55 27.46
C GLY A 316 2.42 31.48 28.86
#